data_AF-A0A1I4EFL7-F1
#
_entry.id   AF-A0A1I4EFL7-F1
#
_cell.length_a   1.000
_cell.length_b   1.000
_cell.length_c   1.000
_cell.angle_alpha   90.00
_cell.angle_beta   90.00
_cell.angle_gamma   90.00
#
_symmetry.space_group_name_H-M   'P 1'
#
loop_
_entity.id
_entity.type
_entity.pdbx_description
1 polymer ?
#
loop_
_entity_poly.entity_id
_entity_poly.type
_entity_poly.pdbx_seq_one_letter_code
_entity_poly.pdbx_strand_id
1 'polypeptide(L)' 'MTFTGIADEAQLAVLTKILDDRCAELGVANDDPAREVIGRRLMALFNCGGYSLDQVEKLLRHPPEEAA' A
#
# COMPACT_ATOMS: atom_id res chain seq x y z
N MET A 1 -11.68 14.79 1.75
CA MET A 1 -11.93 14.29 3.11
C MET A 1 -10.58 13.97 3.73
N THR A 2 -10.15 14.77 4.70
CA THR A 2 -8.83 14.67 5.33
C THR A 2 -8.76 13.42 6.20
N PHE A 3 -7.86 12.52 5.86
CA PHE A 3 -7.72 11.21 6.48
C PHE A 3 -6.97 11.33 7.81
N THR A 4 -7.68 11.43 8.92
CA THR A 4 -7.09 11.47 10.26
C THR A 4 -6.76 10.07 10.74
N GLY A 5 -5.58 9.55 10.38
CA GLY A 5 -4.74 8.61 11.15
C GLY A 5 -5.30 7.25 11.62
N ILE A 6 -6.59 6.96 11.47
CA ILE A 6 -7.21 5.70 11.88
C ILE A 6 -7.83 5.09 10.62
N ALA A 7 -7.21 4.02 10.11
CA ALA A 7 -7.85 3.19 9.09
C ALA A 7 -9.10 2.56 9.69
N ASP A 8 -10.27 2.79 9.07
CA ASP A 8 -11.44 1.97 9.39
C ASP A 8 -11.17 0.50 9.00
N GLU A 9 -11.84 -0.45 9.66
CA GLU A 9 -11.67 -1.89 9.38
C GLU A 9 -11.86 -2.22 7.90
N ALA A 10 -12.82 -1.55 7.24
CA ALA A 10 -13.05 -1.70 5.81
C ALA A 10 -11.83 -1.26 4.97
N GLN A 11 -11.14 -0.20 5.40
CA GLN A 11 -9.94 0.29 4.71
C GLN A 11 -8.74 -0.60 4.97
N LEU A 12 -8.61 -1.13 6.19
CA LEU A 12 -7.55 -2.08 6.54
C LEU A 12 -7.68 -3.37 5.72
N ALA A 13 -8.91 -3.84 5.49
CA ALA A 13 -9.19 -4.99 4.64
C ALA A 13 -8.77 -4.73 3.17
N VAL A 14 -9.05 -3.54 2.64
CA VAL A 14 -8.62 -3.16 1.29
C VAL A 14 -7.09 -3.05 1.19
N LEU A 15 -6.44 -2.41 2.17
CA LEU A 15 -4.97 -2.33 2.22
C LEU A 15 -4.32 -3.72 2.26
N THR A 16 -4.87 -4.62 3.06
CA THR A 16 -4.38 -6.01 3.14
C THR A 16 -4.53 -6.73 1.81
N LYS A 17 -5.66 -6.52 1.10
CA LYS A 17 -5.87 -7.10 -0.23
C LYS A 17 -4.90 -6.54 -1.28
N ILE A 18 -4.61 -5.24 -1.24
CA ILE A 18 -3.62 -4.61 -2.12
C ILE A 18 -2.23 -5.21 -1.88
N LEU A 19 -1.85 -5.42 -0.61
CA LEU A 19 -0.58 -6.04 -0.24
C LEU A 19 -0.49 -7.49 -0.74
N ASP A 20 -1.55 -8.28 -0.56
CA ASP A 20 -1.60 -9.68 -0.97
C ASP A 20 -1.49 -9.82 -2.49
N ASP A 21 -2.25 -9.03 -3.25
CA ASP A 21 -2.21 -9.00 -4.71
C ASP A 21 -0.81 -8.63 -5.22
N ARG A 22 -0.18 -7.63 -4.60
CA ARG A 22 1.20 -7.22 -4.92
C ARG A 22 2.24 -8.30 -4.60
N CYS A 23 2.09 -8.99 -3.48
CA CYS A 23 2.98 -10.11 -3.16
C CYS A 23 2.80 -11.26 -4.14
N ALA A 24 1.55 -11.58 -4.51
CA ALA A 24 1.25 -12.61 -5.49
C ALA A 24 1.83 -12.27 -6.88
N GLU A 25 1.69 -11.03 -7.33
CA GLU A 25 2.26 -10.56 -8.60
C GLU A 25 3.79 -10.65 -8.65
N LEU A 26 4.44 -10.37 -7.52
CA LEU A 26 5.91 -10.44 -7.40
C LEU A 26 6.42 -11.84 -7.07
N GLY A 27 5.54 -12.83 -6.87
CA GLY A 27 5.93 -14.17 -6.42
C GLY A 27 6.51 -14.20 -5.01
N VAL A 28 6.20 -13.19 -4.19
CA VAL A 28 6.71 -13.03 -2.82
C VAL A 28 5.92 -13.94 -1.89
N ALA A 29 6.63 -14.83 -1.20
CA ALA A 29 6.02 -15.71 -0.21
C ALA A 29 5.56 -14.92 1.02
N ASN A 30 4.56 -15.47 1.74
CA ASN A 30 4.01 -14.83 2.93
C ASN A 30 5.03 -14.57 4.06
N ASP A 31 6.11 -15.35 4.09
CA ASP A 31 7.22 -15.30 5.07
C ASP A 31 8.44 -14.51 4.54
N ASP A 32 8.35 -13.99 3.32
CA ASP A 32 9.48 -13.32 2.68
C ASP A 32 9.62 -11.89 3.23
N PRO A 33 10.84 -11.44 3.57
CA PRO A 33 11.06 -10.08 4.04
C PRO A 33 10.62 -9.00 3.05
N ALA A 34 10.50 -9.32 1.75
CA ALA A 34 9.95 -8.40 0.76
C ALA A 34 8.48 -8.04 1.06
N ARG A 35 7.69 -8.93 1.66
CA ARG A 35 6.31 -8.63 2.07
C ARG A 35 6.25 -7.52 3.11
N GLU A 36 7.12 -7.56 4.11
CA GLU A 36 7.20 -6.51 5.11
C GLU A 36 7.62 -5.17 4.50
N VAL A 37 8.55 -5.18 3.54
CA VAL A 37 8.97 -3.97 2.81
C VAL A 37 7.79 -3.36 2.05
N ILE A 38 7.01 -4.18 1.33
CA ILE A 38 5.83 -3.73 0.58
C ILE A 38 4.75 -3.20 1.54
N GLY A 39 4.48 -3.92 2.64
CA GLY A 39 3.49 -3.51 3.65
C GLY A 39 3.86 -2.20 4.34
N ARG A 40 5.15 -2.00 4.67
CA ARG A 40 5.64 -0.76 5.26
C ARG A 40 5.51 0.42 4.31
N ARG A 41 5.77 0.21 3.02
CA ARG A 41 5.59 1.22 1.97
C ARG A 41 4.12 1.59 1.78
N LEU A 42 3.24 0.59 1.75
CA LEU A 42 1.79 0.77 1.68
C LEU A 42 1.28 1.63 2.85
N MET A 43 1.69 1.30 4.09
CA MET A 43 1.32 2.06 5.27
C MET A 43 1.88 3.48 5.25
N ALA A 44 3.11 3.70 4.78
CA ALA A 44 3.70 5.02 4.65
C ALA A 44 2.91 5.90 3.65
N LEU A 45 2.52 5.34 2.50
CA LEU A 45 1.69 6.02 1.50
C LEU A 45 0.32 6.38 2.08
N PHE A 46 -0.32 5.45 2.77
CA PHE A 46 -1.61 5.67 3.40
C PHE A 46 -1.55 6.73 4.51
N ASN A 47 -0.53 6.66 5.38
CA ASN A 47 -0.36 7.58 6.50
C ASN A 47 0.09 8.98 6.07
N CYS A 48 0.60 9.14 4.83
CA CYS A 48 0.87 10.45 4.25
C CYS A 48 -0.42 11.30 4.07
N GLY A 49 -1.61 10.69 4.22
CA GLY A 49 -2.90 11.37 4.36
C GLY A 49 -3.42 12.06 3.09
N GLY A 50 -2.68 11.99 1.99
CA GLY A 50 -2.99 12.66 0.71
C GLY A 50 -3.48 11.74 -0.40
N TYR A 51 -3.49 10.42 -0.19
CA TYR A 51 -3.78 9.44 -1.23
C TYR A 51 -5.02 8.61 -0.89
N SER A 52 -5.93 8.48 -1.86
CA SER A 52 -7.02 7.50 -1.79
C SER A 52 -6.47 6.08 -1.93
N LEU A 53 -7.22 5.06 -1.50
CA LEU A 53 -6.81 3.64 -1.61
C LEU A 53 -6.40 3.24 -3.04
N ASP A 54 -7.10 3.72 -4.06
CA ASP A 54 -6.73 3.53 -5.48
C ASP A 54 -5.38 4.18 -5.84
N GLN A 55 -5.10 5.37 -5.30
CA GLN A 55 -3.82 6.05 -5.52
C GLN A 55 -2.68 5.35 -4.78
N VAL A 56 -2.94 4.88 -3.55
CA VAL A 56 -1.98 4.10 -2.77
C VAL A 56 -1.62 2.82 -3.52
N GLU A 57 -2.61 2.10 -4.08
CA GLU A 57 -2.34 0.94 -4.93
C GLU A 57 -1.47 1.34 -6.12
N LYS A 58 -1.88 2.33 -6.91
CA LYS A 58 -1.12 2.80 -8.09
C LYS A 58 0.31 3.20 -7.76
N LEU A 59 0.53 3.92 -6.66
CA LEU A 59 1.86 4.35 -6.21
C LEU A 59 2.70 3.21 -5.67
N LEU A 60 2.06 2.17 -5.14
CA LEU A 60 2.74 0.93 -4.78
C LEU A 60 3.16 0.14 -6.03
N ARG A 61 2.34 0.17 -7.10
CA ARG A 61 2.66 -0.49 -8.38
C ARG A 61 3.73 0.26 -9.17
N HIS A 62 3.59 1.57 -9.24
CA HIS A 62 4.46 2.50 -9.90
C HIS A 62 4.91 3.52 -8.87
N PRO A 63 6.14 3.40 -8.32
CA PRO A 63 6.69 4.50 -7.56
C PRO A 63 6.63 5.76 -8.43
N PRO A 64 6.42 6.96 -7.87
CA PRO A 64 6.60 8.19 -8.60
C PRO A 64 8.10 8.28 -8.96
N GLU A 65 8.50 7.63 -10.05
CA GLU A 65 9.72 7.93 -10.76
C GLU A 65 9.51 9.33 -11.33
N GLU A 66 10.06 10.30 -10.61
CA GLU A 66 10.61 11.56 -11.11
C GLU A 66 9.69 12.33 -12.07
N ALA A 67 9.08 13.39 -11.53
CA ALA A 67 8.76 14.55 -12.35
C ALA A 67 10.03 15.00 -13.09
N ALA A 68 10.15 14.62 -14.36
CA ALA A 68 11.07 15.22 -15.31
C ALA A 68 10.46 16.50 -15.90
#